data_AF-A0A0M4QFG2-F1
#
_entry.id   AF-A0A0M4QFG2-F1
#
_cell.length_a   1.000
_cell.length_b   1.000
_cell.length_c   1.000
_cell.angle_alpha   90.00
_cell.angle_beta   90.00
_cell.angle_gamma   90.00
#
_symmetry.space_group_name_H-M   'P 1'
#
loop_
_entity.id
_entity.type
_entity.pdbx_description
1 polymer ?
#
loop_
_entity_poly.entity_id
_entity_poly.type
_entity_poly.pdbx_seq_one_letter_code
_entity_poly.pdbx_strand_id
1 'polypeptide(L)' 'MEISRPDSADRLLCDEMGTAMWIVLCQESWQLGDAVASLARTWDADPWSIRDQMCDWIADLTDAGVLQH' A
#
# COMPACT_ATOMS: atom_id res chain seq x y z
N MET A 1 -11.09 3.32 2.35
CA MET A 1 -10.59 4.58 1.74
C MET A 1 -10.74 4.47 0.22
N GLU A 2 -10.85 5.55 -0.54
CA GLU A 2 -10.86 5.49 -2.02
C GLU A 2 -9.61 6.17 -2.56
N ILE A 3 -8.91 5.50 -3.49
CA ILE A 3 -7.80 6.07 -4.25
C ILE A 3 -8.22 6.15 -5.71
N SER A 4 -8.13 7.35 -6.27
CA SER A 4 -8.46 7.62 -7.66
C SER A 4 -7.44 8.60 -8.25
N ARG A 5 -7.11 8.42 -9.52
CA ARG A 5 -6.38 9.45 -10.24
C ARG A 5 -7.32 10.57 -10.68
N PRO A 6 -6.89 11.84 -10.66
CA PRO A 6 -7.75 12.97 -11.06
C PRO A 6 -8.23 12.90 -12.51
N ASP A 7 -7.46 12.22 -13.37
CA ASP A 7 -7.68 12.06 -14.80
C ASP A 7 -8.29 10.69 -15.17
N SER A 8 -8.55 9.82 -14.19
CA SER A 8 -9.16 8.51 -14.41
C SER A 8 -10.51 8.42 -13.70
N ALA A 9 -11.46 7.74 -14.35
CA ALA A 9 -12.72 7.35 -13.71
C ALA A 9 -12.54 6.17 -12.76
N ASP A 10 -11.39 5.48 -12.83
CA ASP A 10 -11.10 4.31 -12.01
C ASP A 10 -10.83 4.71 -10.56
N ARG A 11 -11.55 4.03 -9.68
CA ARG A 11 -11.52 4.21 -8.24
C ARG A 11 -11.20 2.87 -7.61
N LEU A 12 -10.09 2.81 -6.89
CA LEU A 12 -9.73 1.64 -6.12
C LEU A 12 -10.22 1.83 -4.68
N LEU A 13 -11.14 0.96 -4.28
CA LEU A 13 -11.59 0.91 -2.89
C LEU A 13 -10.54 0.12 -2.09
N CYS A 14 -9.84 0.82 -1.20
CA CYS A 14 -9.01 0.17 -0.22
C CYS A 14 -9.86 -0.32 0.93
N ASP A 15 -9.73 -1.59 1.25
CA ASP A 15 -10.14 -2.17 2.52
C ASP A 15 -9.28 -1.61 3.67
N GLU A 16 -9.49 -2.11 4.89
CA GLU A 16 -8.77 -1.62 6.08
C GLU A 16 -7.26 -1.84 5.95
N MET A 17 -6.84 -2.99 5.42
CA MET A 17 -5.41 -3.31 5.23
C MET A 17 -4.77 -2.43 4.17
N GLY A 18 -5.35 -2.32 2.97
CA GLY A 18 -4.85 -1.44 1.92
C GLY A 18 -4.85 0.03 2.35
N THR A 19 -5.80 0.44 3.19
CA THR A 19 -5.81 1.79 3.77
C THR A 19 -4.60 2.01 4.69
N ALA A 20 -4.31 1.06 5.58
CA ALA A 20 -3.15 1.15 6.46
C ALA A 20 -1.82 1.10 5.69
N MET A 21 -1.73 0.25 4.66
CA MET A 21 -0.56 0.15 3.77
C MET A 21 -0.27 1.47 3.06
N TRP A 22 -1.30 2.12 2.51
CA TRP A 22 -1.15 3.45 1.90
C TRP A 22 -0.63 4.49 2.91
N ILE A 23 -1.24 4.54 4.09
CA ILE A 23 -0.89 5.51 5.13
C ILE A 23 0.56 5.35 5.55
N VAL A 24 1.00 4.12 5.82
CA VAL A 24 2.39 3.88 6.25
C VAL A 24 3.39 4.20 5.14
N LEU A 25 3.05 3.93 3.87
CA LEU A 25 3.90 4.30 2.75
C LEU A 25 4.03 5.83 2.66
N CYS A 26 2.94 6.56 2.82
CA CYS A 26 3.00 8.03 2.88
C CYS A 26 3.85 8.54 4.05
N GLN A 27 3.74 7.92 5.23
CA GLN A 27 4.52 8.30 6.42
C GLN A 27 6.01 8.05 6.25
N GLU A 28 6.37 6.93 5.62
CA GLU A 28 7.76 6.51 5.40
C GLU A 28 8.30 6.98 4.04
N SER A 29 7.73 8.03 3.45
CA SER A 29 8.20 8.61 2.17
C SER A 29 8.35 7.57 1.04
N TRP A 30 7.41 6.63 0.98
CA TRP A 30 7.36 5.52 0.03
C TRP A 30 8.54 4.54 0.12
N GLN A 31 9.26 4.50 1.24
CA GLN A 31 10.27 3.49 1.51
C GLN A 31 9.62 2.19 1.97
N LEU A 32 9.49 1.22 1.06
CA LEU A 32 8.83 -0.06 1.33
C LEU A 32 9.42 -0.80 2.54
N GLY A 33 10.75 -0.78 2.69
CA GLY A 33 11.41 -1.45 3.82
C GLY A 33 11.01 -0.89 5.17
N ASP A 34 10.99 0.44 5.30
CA ASP A 34 10.63 1.12 6.54
C ASP A 34 9.12 1.00 6.81
N ALA A 35 8.30 1.07 5.76
CA ALA A 35 6.86 0.86 5.84
C ALA A 35 6.50 -0.55 6.33
N VAL A 36 7.15 -1.59 5.79
CA VAL A 36 7.01 -2.97 6.25
C VAL A 36 7.43 -3.10 7.71
N ALA A 37 8.58 -2.55 8.09
CA ALA A 37 9.07 -2.62 9.46
C ALA A 37 8.14 -1.89 10.46
N SER A 38 7.51 -0.81 10.02
CA SER A 38 6.52 -0.07 10.82
C SER A 38 5.24 -0.89 11.00
N LEU A 39 4.65 -1.39 9.90
CA LEU A 39 3.43 -2.21 9.96
C LEU A 39 3.61 -3.53 10.71
N ALA A 40 4.70 -4.25 10.46
CA ALA A 40 4.99 -5.52 11.13
C ALA A 40 5.05 -5.34 12.66
N ARG A 41 5.62 -4.21 13.13
CA ARG A 41 5.62 -3.87 14.56
C ARG A 41 4.23 -3.49 15.08
N THR A 42 3.47 -2.70 14.32
CA THR A 42 2.13 -2.27 14.74
C THR A 42 1.14 -3.44 14.81
N TRP A 43 1.26 -4.40 13.91
CA TRP A 43 0.35 -5.55 13.81
C TRP A 43 0.86 -6.81 14.50
N ASP A 44 2.06 -6.77 15.10
CA ASP A 44 2.75 -7.93 15.67
C ASP A 44 2.79 -9.11 14.68
N ALA A 45 3.22 -8.82 13.46
CA ALA A 45 3.20 -9.73 12.32
C ALA A 45 4.61 -9.96 11.77
N ASP A 46 4.78 -11.06 11.03
CA ASP A 46 6.04 -11.37 10.36
C ASP A 46 6.36 -10.35 9.25
N PRO A 47 7.53 -9.70 9.25
CA PRO A 47 7.88 -8.69 8.26
C PRO A 47 7.90 -9.20 6.82
N TRP A 48 8.23 -10.48 6.58
CA TRP A 48 8.25 -11.03 5.23
C TRP A 48 6.84 -11.21 4.69
N SER A 49 5.93 -11.72 5.51
CA SER A 49 4.51 -11.79 5.16
C SER A 49 3.91 -10.42 4.85
N ILE A 50 4.23 -9.38 5.64
CA ILE A 50 3.77 -8.01 5.38
C ILE A 50 4.37 -7.47 4.09
N ARG A 51 5.66 -7.74 3.84
CA ARG A 51 6.33 -7.33 2.60
C ARG A 51 5.65 -7.93 1.38
N ASP A 52 5.37 -9.22 1.39
CA ASP A 52 4.74 -9.91 0.26
C ASP A 52 3.35 -9.33 -0.02
N GLN A 53 2.54 -9.15 1.02
CA GLN A 53 1.22 -8.51 0.89
C GLN A 53 1.29 -7.08 0.35
N MET A 54 2.26 -6.27 0.81
CA MET A 54 2.45 -4.91 0.29
C MET A 54 2.92 -4.89 -1.16
N CYS A 55 3.80 -5.83 -1.55
CA CYS A 55 4.25 -5.97 -2.93
C CYS A 55 3.08 -6.32 -3.86
N ASP A 56 2.26 -7.31 -3.49
CA ASP A 56 1.09 -7.73 -4.26
C ASP A 56 0.11 -6.56 -4.41
N TRP A 57 -0.16 -5.85 -3.31
CA TRP A 57 -1.06 -4.71 -3.34
C TRP A 57 -0.53 -3.52 -4.17
N ILE A 58 0.79 -3.24 -4.14
CA ILE A 58 1.41 -2.23 -5.00
C ILE A 58 1.34 -2.64 -6.48
N ALA A 59 1.48 -3.93 -6.78
CA ALA A 59 1.31 -4.44 -8.14
C ALA A 59 -0.13 -4.21 -8.62
N ASP A 60 -1.13 -4.54 -7.80
CA ASP A 60 -2.54 -4.27 -8.11
C ASP A 60 -2.82 -2.78 -8.37
N LEU A 61 -2.24 -1.89 -7.56
CA LEU A 61 -2.34 -0.44 -7.77
C LEU A 61 -1.68 0.01 -9.07
N THR A 62 -0.59 -0.63 -9.48
CA THR A 62 0.13 -0.33 -10.71
C THR A 62 -0.66 -0.82 -11.93
N ASP A 63 -1.24 -2.01 -11.85
CA ASP A 63 -2.10 -2.58 -12.90
C ASP A 63 -3.40 -1.79 -13.07
N ALA A 64 -3.96 -1.27 -11.97
CA ALA A 64 -5.07 -0.31 -12.00
C ALA A 64 -4.66 1.09 -12.48
N GLY A 65 -3.38 1.32 -12.80
CA GLY A 65 -2.85 2.59 -13.30
C GLY A 65 -2.82 3.72 -12.28
N VAL A 66 -3.04 3.42 -11.00
CA VAL A 66 -3.02 4.39 -9.88
C VAL A 66 -1.60 4.85 -9.61
N LEU A 67 -0.65 3.91 -9.60
CA LEU A 67 0.78 4.21 -9.54
C LEU A 67 1.39 4.19 -10.94
N GLN A 68 2.39 5.04 -11.13
CA GLN A 68 3.21 5.03 -12.34
C GLN A 68 4.61 4.53 -11.97
N HIS A 69 5.17 3.70 -12.86
CA HIS A 69 6.50 3.12 -12.75
C HIS A 69 7.62 4.15 -12.89
#